data_AF-A0A1I4L0R6-F1
#
_entry.id   AF-A0A1I4L0R6-F1
#
_cell.length_a   1.000
_cell.length_b   1.000
_cell.length_c   1.000
_cell.angle_alpha   90.00
_cell.angle_beta   90.00
_cell.angle_gamma   90.00
#
_symmetry.space_group_name_H-M   'P 1'
#
loop_
_entity.id
_entity.type
_entity.pdbx_description
1 polymer ?
#
loop_
_entity_poly.entity_id
_entity_poly.type
_entity_poly.pdbx_seq_one_letter_code
_entity_poly.pdbx_strand_id
1 'polypeptide(L)'
;MNNIHRSVLLAVCALFGISSGAQAYGIGESIMRVSDLKLTDSAGAQYTNAKLLSSSSMAFASVFNSTSPGVGGGDWWRWSTFGDGWDPYEHCSIAGHLDCGPFYLNYFLPFDPQGYHFLPGVGYRNTDLRIKGDILYKPATPMNIDMRGDAATYGAEAYYGGVSLVQFDMTFKLASADRITLSFDADAFSKASNGGSGERLLDRATSQVKFEARLINKTTGVQIFYFAPEELNFLNAPLHGDSVMDPAAKSFSVSSSLLNTSDEYAFSFTQLTASYASTAPVPEPSGVAMLGAGIGLLAFVRRRSRKPAAP
;
A
#
# COMPACT_ATOMS: atom_id res chain seq x y z
N MET A 1 13.58 -20.25 -61.33
CA MET A 1 12.34 -19.75 -60.71
C MET A 1 11.98 -20.40 -59.35
N ASN A 2 12.89 -21.09 -58.66
CA ASN A 2 12.59 -21.78 -57.38
C ASN A 2 12.97 -21.02 -56.09
N ASN A 3 13.63 -19.86 -56.19
CA ASN A 3 14.18 -19.18 -55.00
C ASN A 3 13.24 -18.16 -54.36
N ILE A 4 12.19 -17.71 -55.05
CA ILE A 4 11.23 -16.70 -54.52
C ILE A 4 10.21 -17.34 -53.57
N HIS A 5 9.84 -18.60 -53.79
CA HIS A 5 8.88 -19.30 -52.94
C HIS A 5 9.45 -19.72 -51.58
N ARG A 6 10.76 -19.93 -51.48
CA ARG A 6 11.42 -20.27 -50.20
C ARG A 6 11.56 -19.06 -49.27
N SER A 7 11.77 -17.86 -49.80
CA SER A 7 11.89 -16.62 -49.00
C SER A 7 10.57 -16.15 -48.41
N VAL A 8 9.43 -16.43 -49.07
CA VAL A 8 8.09 -16.06 -48.58
C VAL A 8 7.59 -17.00 -47.48
N LEU A 9 7.96 -18.28 -47.51
CA LEU A 9 7.57 -19.23 -46.44
C LEU A 9 8.30 -18.96 -45.11
N LEU A 10 9.54 -18.48 -45.16
CA LEU A 10 10.34 -18.14 -43.96
C LEU A 10 9.83 -16.89 -43.22
N ALA A 11 9.23 -15.93 -43.93
CA ALA A 11 8.65 -14.73 -43.31
C ALA A 11 7.33 -15.01 -42.55
N VAL A 12 6.59 -16.04 -42.97
CA VAL A 12 5.33 -16.45 -42.32
C VAL A 12 5.59 -17.18 -41.00
N CYS A 13 6.61 -18.04 -40.93
CA CYS A 13 6.97 -18.72 -39.67
C CYS A 13 7.55 -17.78 -38.61
N ALA A 14 8.18 -16.66 -38.99
CA ALA A 14 8.69 -15.66 -38.03
C ALA A 14 7.57 -14.82 -37.36
N LEU A 15 6.39 -14.71 -37.98
CA LEU A 15 5.25 -13.97 -37.44
C LEU A 15 4.35 -14.80 -36.50
N PHE A 16 4.42 -16.13 -36.55
CA PHE A 16 3.67 -17.01 -35.66
C PHE A 16 4.41 -17.35 -34.35
N GLY A 17 5.68 -16.96 -34.21
CA GLY A 17 6.53 -17.36 -33.08
C GLY A 17 6.67 -16.35 -31.93
N ILE A 18 6.14 -15.12 -32.08
CA ILE A 18 6.35 -14.05 -31.11
C ILE A 18 5.06 -13.23 -30.92
N SER A 19 3.96 -13.88 -30.54
CA SER A 19 2.87 -13.20 -29.84
C SER A 19 2.95 -13.58 -28.37
N SER A 20 3.95 -13.04 -27.67
CA SER A 20 3.87 -12.96 -26.21
C SER A 20 2.72 -12.00 -25.91
N GLY A 21 1.56 -12.54 -25.52
CA GLY A 21 0.41 -11.73 -25.16
C GLY A 21 0.83 -10.58 -24.23
N ALA A 22 0.34 -9.37 -24.46
CA ALA A 22 0.54 -8.23 -23.57
C ALA A 22 0.09 -8.61 -22.14
N GLN A 23 1.06 -8.96 -21.29
CA GLN A 23 0.79 -9.41 -19.94
C GLN A 23 0.41 -8.19 -19.09
N ALA A 24 -0.83 -8.18 -18.59
CA ALA A 24 -1.24 -7.22 -17.57
C ALA A 24 -0.65 -7.61 -16.22
N TYR A 25 -0.08 -6.64 -15.52
CA TYR A 25 0.45 -6.82 -14.18
C TYR A 25 0.06 -5.62 -13.32
N GLY A 26 -0.14 -5.85 -12.03
CA GLY A 26 -0.40 -4.79 -11.06
C GLY A 26 0.44 -5.01 -9.83
N ILE A 27 1.08 -3.96 -9.32
CA ILE A 27 1.88 -4.00 -8.10
C ILE A 27 1.51 -2.80 -7.24
N GLY A 28 1.26 -3.02 -5.95
CA GLY A 28 1.13 -1.99 -4.93
C GLY A 28 2.03 -2.33 -3.75
N GLU A 29 2.78 -1.35 -3.28
CA GLU A 29 3.63 -1.43 -2.10
C GLU A 29 3.38 -0.18 -1.26
N SER A 30 3.06 -0.35 0.01
CA SER A 30 2.81 0.73 0.97
C SER A 30 3.60 0.46 2.24
N ILE A 31 4.39 1.43 2.69
CA ILE A 31 5.19 1.33 3.90
C ILE A 31 4.97 2.61 4.69
N MET A 32 4.80 2.46 6.00
CA MET A 32 4.79 3.60 6.91
C MET A 32 5.53 3.23 8.18
N ARG A 33 6.55 4.02 8.48
CA ARG A 33 7.34 3.91 9.71
C ARG A 33 7.09 5.15 10.53
N VAL A 34 6.63 4.98 11.75
CA VAL A 34 6.49 6.03 12.76
C VAL A 34 7.45 5.69 13.88
N SER A 35 8.29 6.65 14.28
CA SER A 35 9.23 6.51 15.38
C SER A 35 9.13 7.67 16.36
N ASP A 36 9.55 7.43 17.60
CA ASP A 36 9.52 8.43 18.67
C ASP A 36 8.10 9.02 18.90
N LEU A 37 7.06 8.21 18.69
CA LEU A 37 5.68 8.62 18.93
C LEU A 37 5.42 8.76 20.42
N LYS A 38 5.05 9.98 20.82
CA LYS A 38 4.85 10.33 22.22
C LYS A 38 3.82 11.44 22.41
N LEU A 39 3.23 11.45 23.60
CA LEU A 39 2.48 12.57 24.14
C LEU A 39 3.36 13.25 25.19
N THR A 40 3.54 14.57 25.11
CA THR A 40 4.33 15.37 26.06
C THR A 40 3.50 16.48 26.68
N ASP A 41 3.86 16.86 27.91
CA ASP A 41 3.26 17.96 28.66
C ASP A 41 3.80 19.33 28.22
N SER A 42 3.29 20.41 28.81
CA SER A 42 3.74 21.77 28.49
C SER A 42 5.22 22.04 28.81
N ALA A 43 5.85 21.21 29.63
CA ALA A 43 7.29 21.27 29.94
C ALA A 43 8.12 20.35 29.03
N GLY A 44 7.49 19.61 28.12
CA GLY A 44 8.15 18.67 27.21
C GLY A 44 8.41 17.29 27.81
N ALA A 45 7.90 17.00 29.02
CA ALA A 45 8.04 15.67 29.62
C ALA A 45 6.98 14.72 29.06
N GLN A 46 7.35 13.47 28.75
CA GLN A 46 6.40 12.48 28.26
C GLN A 46 5.29 12.21 29.30
N TYR A 47 4.05 12.16 28.84
CA TYR A 47 2.91 11.82 29.68
C TYR A 47 3.06 10.39 30.20
N THR A 48 2.71 10.22 31.47
CA THR A 48 2.59 8.91 32.12
C THR A 48 1.28 8.85 32.88
N ASN A 49 0.86 7.66 33.28
CA ASN A 49 -0.32 7.48 34.14
C ASN A 49 -0.28 8.31 35.44
N ALA A 50 0.88 8.79 35.90
CA ALA A 50 0.96 9.65 37.09
C ALA A 50 0.40 11.07 36.87
N LYS A 51 0.27 11.52 35.61
CA LYS A 51 -0.28 12.82 35.24
C LYS A 51 -1.80 12.79 35.02
N LEU A 52 -2.41 11.62 35.13
CA LEU A 52 -3.83 11.38 34.87
C LEU A 52 -4.54 11.04 36.18
N LEU A 53 -5.73 11.62 36.42
CA LEU A 53 -6.60 11.21 37.53
C LEU A 53 -7.24 9.85 37.25
N SER A 54 -7.59 9.63 35.99
CA SER A 54 -8.21 8.42 35.49
C SER A 54 -7.89 8.28 34.01
N SER A 55 -7.71 7.05 33.56
CA SER A 55 -7.55 6.75 32.14
C SER A 55 -8.10 5.35 31.83
N SER A 56 -8.64 5.21 30.62
CA SER A 56 -8.96 3.93 30.00
C SER A 56 -8.48 3.98 28.57
N SER A 57 -7.77 2.96 28.12
CA SER A 57 -7.21 2.90 26.78
C SER A 57 -7.52 1.58 26.11
N MET A 58 -7.44 1.61 24.79
CA MET A 58 -7.68 0.47 23.92
C MET A 58 -6.75 0.59 22.72
N ALA A 59 -5.90 -0.41 22.58
CA ALA A 59 -5.03 -0.64 21.45
C ALA A 59 -5.67 -1.67 20.53
N PHE A 60 -5.65 -1.43 19.23
CA PHE A 60 -6.09 -2.34 18.19
C PHE A 60 -5.03 -2.41 17.09
N ALA A 61 -4.77 -3.62 16.62
CA ALA A 61 -3.89 -3.87 15.49
C ALA A 61 -4.50 -4.95 14.60
N SER A 62 -4.27 -4.88 13.30
CA SER A 62 -4.66 -5.94 12.38
C SER A 62 -3.79 -5.98 11.14
N VAL A 63 -3.63 -7.20 10.62
CA VAL A 63 -3.00 -7.48 9.33
C VAL A 63 -3.97 -8.32 8.51
N PHE A 64 -4.30 -7.88 7.31
CA PHE A 64 -5.31 -8.52 6.46
C PHE A 64 -4.83 -8.67 5.02
N ASN A 65 -5.00 -9.88 4.53
CA ASN A 65 -4.74 -10.25 3.15
C ASN A 65 -6.05 -10.61 2.46
N SER A 66 -6.22 -10.16 1.22
CA SER A 66 -7.47 -10.37 0.46
C SER A 66 -7.21 -11.02 -0.90
N THR A 67 -8.13 -11.91 -1.30
CA THR A 67 -8.18 -12.58 -2.62
C THR A 67 -9.32 -12.08 -3.50
N SER A 68 -10.26 -11.32 -2.92
CA SER A 68 -11.39 -10.71 -3.61
C SER A 68 -11.97 -9.59 -2.75
N PRO A 69 -12.59 -8.55 -3.32
CA PRO A 69 -13.18 -7.47 -2.54
C PRO A 69 -14.10 -8.02 -1.44
N GLY A 70 -13.85 -7.63 -0.19
CA GLY A 70 -14.67 -8.04 0.96
C GLY A 70 -14.45 -9.47 1.47
N VAL A 71 -13.55 -10.25 0.86
CA VAL A 71 -13.11 -11.56 1.37
C VAL A 71 -11.63 -11.47 1.69
N GLY A 72 -11.31 -11.60 2.98
CA GLY A 72 -9.94 -11.56 3.46
C GLY A 72 -9.71 -12.56 4.58
N GLY A 73 -8.47 -13.02 4.69
CA GLY A 73 -7.94 -13.74 5.83
C GLY A 73 -6.91 -12.85 6.52
N GLY A 74 -6.83 -12.94 7.84
CA GLY A 74 -5.89 -12.18 8.61
C GLY A 74 -6.17 -12.28 10.10
N ASP A 75 -5.30 -11.66 10.87
CA ASP A 75 -5.40 -11.61 12.32
C ASP A 75 -5.65 -10.19 12.78
N TRP A 76 -6.34 -10.10 13.91
CA TRP A 76 -6.57 -8.85 14.60
C TRP A 76 -6.41 -9.08 16.09
N TRP A 77 -6.05 -8.02 16.77
CA TRP A 77 -5.73 -8.08 18.17
C TRP A 77 -6.17 -6.81 18.89
N ARG A 78 -6.45 -6.95 20.18
CA ARG A 78 -7.00 -5.87 21.01
C ARG A 78 -6.47 -5.96 22.43
N TRP A 79 -6.04 -4.84 22.99
CA TRP A 79 -5.50 -4.75 24.35
C TRP A 79 -5.87 -3.43 25.01
N SER A 80 -5.58 -3.31 26.30
CA SER A 80 -5.65 -2.03 27.01
C SER A 80 -4.52 -1.08 26.62
N THR A 81 -3.31 -1.58 26.36
CA THR A 81 -2.15 -0.81 25.89
C THR A 81 -1.29 -1.70 24.99
N PHE A 82 -0.35 -1.14 24.22
CA PHE A 82 0.54 -1.94 23.35
C PHE A 82 1.70 -2.59 24.14
N GLY A 83 2.13 -2.00 25.25
CA GLY A 83 3.21 -2.53 26.09
C GLY A 83 4.58 -2.57 25.39
N ASP A 84 5.59 -3.11 26.07
CA ASP A 84 6.94 -3.24 25.49
C ASP A 84 7.03 -4.47 24.57
N GLY A 85 7.31 -4.21 23.29
CA GLY A 85 7.83 -5.20 22.32
C GLY A 85 6.78 -6.15 21.78
N TRP A 86 5.84 -5.63 20.99
CA TRP A 86 4.83 -6.45 20.32
C TRP A 86 5.08 -6.53 18.82
N ASP A 87 5.45 -7.73 18.39
CA ASP A 87 5.69 -8.06 16.99
C ASP A 87 4.57 -9.03 16.55
N PRO A 88 3.43 -8.55 16.02
CA PRO A 88 2.43 -9.44 15.46
C PRO A 88 3.05 -10.34 14.42
N TYR A 89 2.45 -11.52 14.25
CA TYR A 89 2.79 -12.37 13.13
C TYR A 89 2.49 -11.64 11.81
N GLU A 90 3.49 -11.61 10.93
CA GLU A 90 3.35 -11.29 9.51
C GLU A 90 2.29 -12.20 8.88
N HIS A 91 1.44 -11.63 8.04
CA HIS A 91 0.59 -12.41 7.14
C HIS A 91 1.10 -12.25 5.73
N CYS A 92 1.72 -13.29 5.21
CA CYS A 92 1.97 -13.41 3.79
C CYS A 92 1.19 -14.59 3.20
N SER A 93 0.70 -14.42 1.96
CA SER A 93 0.25 -15.56 1.17
C SER A 93 0.52 -15.36 -0.31
N ILE A 94 0.93 -16.42 -0.98
CA ILE A 94 1.09 -16.48 -2.44
C ILE A 94 -0.09 -17.27 -3.04
N ALA A 95 -0.55 -16.89 -4.23
CA ALA A 95 -1.55 -17.65 -4.97
C ALA A 95 -1.09 -19.11 -5.19
N GLY A 96 -1.94 -20.09 -4.87
CA GLY A 96 -1.62 -21.51 -5.00
C GLY A 96 -1.05 -22.20 -3.75
N HIS A 97 -1.17 -21.58 -2.56
CA HIS A 97 -0.69 -22.12 -1.27
C HIS A 97 0.82 -22.40 -1.25
N LEU A 98 1.59 -21.75 -2.12
CA LEU A 98 3.03 -21.78 -2.02
C LEU A 98 3.44 -20.96 -0.81
N ASP A 99 4.38 -21.50 -0.03
CA ASP A 99 5.07 -20.70 0.97
C ASP A 99 5.59 -19.46 0.28
N CYS A 100 5.17 -18.33 0.82
CA CYS A 100 5.91 -17.10 0.75
C CYS A 100 7.40 -17.48 0.94
N GLY A 101 8.20 -17.51 -0.15
CA GLY A 101 9.64 -17.85 -0.24
C GLY A 101 10.57 -17.27 0.86
N PRO A 102 11.77 -16.72 0.57
CA PRO A 102 12.56 -16.09 1.61
C PRO A 102 11.96 -14.72 1.95
N PHE A 103 11.04 -14.69 2.91
CA PHE A 103 10.43 -13.46 3.40
C PHE A 103 11.37 -12.80 4.39
N TYR A 104 11.54 -11.49 4.23
CA TYR A 104 12.21 -10.68 5.22
C TYR A 104 11.15 -10.23 6.23
N LEU A 105 10.93 -11.06 7.26
CA LEU A 105 10.20 -10.62 8.46
C LEU A 105 10.77 -9.28 8.93
N ASN A 106 9.90 -8.35 9.30
CA ASN A 106 10.30 -7.03 9.79
C ASN A 106 11.03 -6.17 8.75
N TYR A 107 10.66 -6.30 7.48
CA TYR A 107 11.27 -5.55 6.37
C TYR A 107 10.43 -4.36 5.93
N PHE A 108 10.76 -3.22 6.53
CA PHE A 108 10.10 -1.94 6.29
C PHE A 108 10.96 -1.02 5.42
N LEU A 109 11.50 -1.56 4.33
CA LEU A 109 12.22 -0.82 3.30
C LEU A 109 11.57 -1.09 1.93
N PRO A 110 11.68 -0.16 0.97
CA PRO A 110 11.24 -0.43 -0.38
C PRO A 110 11.90 -1.69 -0.95
N PHE A 111 11.17 -2.43 -1.78
CA PHE A 111 11.79 -3.49 -2.56
C PHE A 111 12.74 -2.91 -3.62
N ASP A 112 13.93 -3.50 -3.74
CA ASP A 112 14.86 -3.19 -4.82
C ASP A 112 14.20 -3.55 -6.18
N PRO A 113 14.18 -2.61 -7.15
CA PRO A 113 13.76 -2.90 -8.53
C PRO A 113 14.41 -4.14 -9.16
N GLN A 114 15.63 -4.51 -8.74
CA GLN A 114 16.35 -5.70 -9.22
C GLN A 114 16.21 -6.93 -8.29
N GLY A 115 15.83 -6.72 -7.03
CA GLY A 115 15.77 -7.76 -6.00
C GLY A 115 14.45 -8.52 -5.97
N TYR A 116 13.35 -7.92 -6.44
CA TYR A 116 12.02 -8.51 -6.41
C TYR A 116 11.48 -8.81 -7.80
N HIS A 117 11.85 -9.97 -8.35
CA HIS A 117 11.17 -10.55 -9.49
C HIS A 117 10.01 -11.40 -8.98
N PHE A 118 8.80 -10.85 -9.01
CA PHE A 118 7.61 -11.66 -8.91
C PHE A 118 7.70 -12.77 -9.96
N LEU A 119 7.55 -14.03 -9.54
CA LEU A 119 7.49 -15.13 -10.49
C LEU A 119 6.31 -14.86 -11.44
N PRO A 120 6.54 -14.76 -12.76
CA PRO A 120 5.46 -14.51 -13.70
C PRO A 120 4.31 -15.51 -13.51
N GLY A 121 3.08 -15.02 -13.37
CA GLY A 121 1.89 -15.84 -13.13
C GLY A 121 1.59 -16.15 -11.66
N VAL A 122 2.33 -15.57 -10.72
CA VAL A 122 2.13 -15.78 -9.28
C VAL A 122 1.65 -14.49 -8.62
N GLY A 123 0.42 -14.49 -8.10
CA GLY A 123 -0.12 -13.40 -7.30
C GLY A 123 0.48 -13.38 -5.90
N TYR A 124 0.71 -12.18 -5.37
CA TYR A 124 1.40 -11.92 -4.11
C TYR A 124 0.58 -10.99 -3.22
N ARG A 125 0.56 -11.28 -1.92
CA ARG A 125 -0.05 -10.42 -0.88
C ARG A 125 0.75 -10.56 0.39
N ASN A 126 1.18 -9.42 0.94
CA ASN A 126 1.96 -9.37 2.16
C ASN A 126 1.49 -8.22 3.05
N THR A 127 1.44 -8.50 4.35
CA THR A 127 1.16 -7.54 5.40
C THR A 127 2.08 -7.81 6.56
N ASP A 128 2.81 -6.79 6.94
CA ASP A 128 3.73 -6.84 8.08
C ASP A 128 3.46 -5.64 8.99
N LEU A 129 3.67 -5.85 10.28
CA LEU A 129 3.42 -4.87 11.33
C LEU A 129 4.39 -5.13 12.48
N ARG A 130 5.04 -4.09 12.99
CA ARG A 130 5.88 -4.15 14.17
C ARG A 130 5.60 -2.98 15.09
N ILE A 131 5.34 -3.27 16.36
CA ILE A 131 5.06 -2.24 17.39
C ILE A 131 6.05 -2.37 18.56
N LYS A 132 6.70 -1.28 18.94
CA LYS A 132 7.60 -1.24 20.10
C LYS A 132 7.30 -0.03 20.97
N GLY A 133 7.36 -0.22 22.28
CA GLY A 133 7.08 0.84 23.24
C GLY A 133 5.60 1.16 23.38
N ASP A 134 5.29 2.17 24.18
CA ASP A 134 3.92 2.49 24.57
C ASP A 134 3.79 3.99 24.89
N ILE A 135 2.71 4.60 24.38
CA ILE A 135 2.47 6.03 24.53
C ILE A 135 2.14 6.47 25.98
N LEU A 136 1.79 5.54 26.88
CA LEU A 136 1.36 5.84 28.28
C LEU A 136 2.00 4.99 29.39
N TYR A 137 2.83 3.99 29.07
CA TYR A 137 3.30 2.99 30.04
C TYR A 137 4.36 3.53 31.04
N LYS A 138 4.67 2.73 32.07
CA LYS A 138 5.70 3.03 33.09
C LYS A 138 6.87 2.02 32.96
N PRO A 139 8.10 2.46 32.64
CA PRO A 139 8.50 3.82 32.30
C PRO A 139 7.94 4.25 30.93
N ALA A 140 7.82 5.56 30.72
CA ALA A 140 7.44 6.10 29.42
C ALA A 140 8.57 5.78 28.42
N THR A 141 8.24 5.03 27.37
CA THR A 141 9.12 4.75 26.25
C THR A 141 8.49 5.33 24.99
N PRO A 142 9.25 5.95 24.07
CA PRO A 142 8.68 6.37 22.80
C PRO A 142 8.19 5.15 22.01
N MET A 143 7.05 5.30 21.37
CA MET A 143 6.42 4.24 20.59
C MET A 143 6.93 4.27 19.14
N ASN A 144 7.22 3.10 18.58
CA ASN A 144 7.58 2.91 17.19
C ASN A 144 6.57 1.96 16.55
N ILE A 145 6.07 2.33 15.37
CA ILE A 145 5.09 1.56 14.59
C ILE A 145 5.57 1.49 13.16
N ASP A 146 6.01 0.30 12.75
CA ASP A 146 6.38 0.03 11.37
C ASP A 146 5.31 -0.83 10.72
N MET A 147 4.85 -0.45 9.53
CA MET A 147 3.80 -1.16 8.81
C MET A 147 4.14 -1.30 7.34
N ARG A 148 3.64 -2.40 6.76
CA ARG A 148 3.76 -2.71 5.36
C ARG A 148 2.47 -3.36 4.85
N GLY A 149 2.03 -2.95 3.68
CA GLY A 149 0.96 -3.61 2.94
C GLY A 149 1.31 -3.68 1.45
N ASP A 150 1.38 -4.88 0.91
CA ASP A 150 1.73 -5.13 -0.48
C ASP A 150 0.69 -6.01 -1.19
N ALA A 151 0.58 -5.80 -2.49
CA ALA A 151 -0.21 -6.64 -3.38
C ALA A 151 0.44 -6.71 -4.76
N ALA A 152 0.43 -7.87 -5.41
CA ALA A 152 0.73 -7.96 -6.82
C ALA A 152 -0.06 -9.04 -7.55
N THR A 153 -0.29 -8.83 -8.84
CA THR A 153 -0.98 -9.75 -9.75
C THR A 153 -0.28 -9.77 -11.11
N TYR A 154 -0.33 -10.93 -11.78
CA TYR A 154 0.22 -11.14 -13.11
C TYR A 154 -0.75 -11.97 -13.96
N GLY A 155 -1.38 -11.34 -14.95
CA GLY A 155 -2.04 -12.02 -16.07
C GLY A 155 -3.33 -12.79 -15.76
N ALA A 156 -3.89 -12.68 -14.55
CA ALA A 156 -5.16 -13.28 -14.18
C ALA A 156 -6.11 -12.21 -13.64
N GLU A 157 -7.42 -12.35 -13.89
CA GLU A 157 -8.50 -11.58 -13.27
C GLU A 157 -8.60 -11.90 -11.76
N ALA A 158 -7.52 -11.63 -11.04
CA ALA A 158 -7.33 -11.96 -9.64
C ALA A 158 -7.09 -10.67 -8.86
N TYR A 159 -7.75 -10.60 -7.70
CA TYR A 159 -7.69 -9.49 -6.78
C TYR A 159 -6.74 -9.86 -5.65
N TYR A 160 -5.77 -9.00 -5.37
CA TYR A 160 -4.89 -9.14 -4.22
C TYR A 160 -4.87 -7.85 -3.43
N GLY A 161 -4.91 -7.97 -2.11
CA GLY A 161 -4.79 -6.83 -1.21
C GLY A 161 -4.00 -7.20 0.03
N GLY A 162 -3.24 -6.23 0.54
CA GLY A 162 -2.54 -6.30 1.82
C GLY A 162 -2.80 -5.03 2.61
N VAL A 163 -3.31 -5.15 3.83
CA VAL A 163 -3.66 -4.05 4.73
C VAL A 163 -3.08 -4.28 6.12
N SER A 164 -2.33 -3.30 6.63
CA SER A 164 -1.92 -3.22 8.04
C SER A 164 -2.54 -1.96 8.66
N LEU A 165 -3.11 -2.12 9.85
CA LEU A 165 -3.83 -1.08 10.58
C LEU A 165 -3.44 -1.12 12.05
N VAL A 166 -3.14 0.05 12.60
CA VAL A 166 -2.99 0.28 14.03
C VAL A 166 -3.92 1.40 14.45
N GLN A 167 -4.65 1.19 15.54
CA GLN A 167 -5.52 2.19 16.14
C GLN A 167 -5.30 2.20 17.65
N PHE A 168 -5.26 3.40 18.21
CA PHE A 168 -5.21 3.61 19.65
C PHE A 168 -6.28 4.60 20.05
N ASP A 169 -7.06 4.25 21.06
CA ASP A 169 -8.03 5.14 21.68
C ASP A 169 -7.75 5.21 23.18
N MET A 170 -7.77 6.42 23.75
CA MET A 170 -7.76 6.62 25.19
C MET A 170 -8.80 7.64 25.60
N THR A 171 -9.42 7.41 26.75
CA THR A 171 -10.21 8.41 27.47
C THR A 171 -9.51 8.71 28.79
N PHE A 172 -9.40 9.98 29.17
CA PHE A 172 -8.68 10.37 30.38
C PHE A 172 -9.16 11.67 31.01
N LYS A 173 -8.80 11.87 32.28
CA LYS A 173 -8.87 13.15 33.01
C LYS A 173 -7.49 13.53 33.51
N LEU A 174 -7.16 14.81 33.45
CA LEU A 174 -5.86 15.31 33.90
C LEU A 174 -5.82 15.53 35.41
N ALA A 175 -4.69 15.24 36.04
CA ALA A 175 -4.42 15.55 37.45
C ALA A 175 -4.18 17.03 37.72
N SER A 176 -3.72 17.76 36.71
CA SER A 176 -3.51 19.21 36.74
C SER A 176 -3.81 19.80 35.37
N ALA A 177 -4.24 21.06 35.32
CA ALA A 177 -4.45 21.75 34.05
C ALA A 177 -3.12 21.84 33.28
N ASP A 178 -3.12 21.46 32.00
CA ASP A 178 -1.89 21.31 31.20
C ASP A 178 -2.20 21.31 29.70
N ARG A 179 -1.16 21.24 28.86
CA ARG A 179 -1.27 21.02 27.41
C ARG A 179 -0.71 19.66 27.04
N ILE A 180 -1.32 19.04 26.04
CA ILE A 180 -0.83 17.82 25.43
C ILE A 180 -0.25 18.15 24.07
N THR A 181 0.97 17.68 23.82
CA THR A 181 1.62 17.73 22.52
C THR A 181 1.85 16.33 22.01
N LEU A 182 1.28 16.00 20.86
CA LEU A 182 1.61 14.80 20.09
C LEU A 182 2.81 15.12 19.20
N SER A 183 3.85 14.28 19.25
CA SER A 183 5.01 14.40 18.37
C SER A 183 5.52 13.03 17.94
N PHE A 184 6.07 12.95 16.74
CA PHE A 184 6.70 11.75 16.18
C PHE A 184 7.53 12.10 14.94
N ASP A 185 8.42 11.19 14.56
CA ASP A 185 9.05 11.16 13.24
C ASP A 185 8.34 10.13 12.37
N ALA A 186 8.16 10.40 11.09
CA ALA A 186 7.59 9.44 10.16
C ALA A 186 8.30 9.41 8.82
N ASP A 187 8.33 8.22 8.23
CA ASP A 187 8.82 7.96 6.88
C ASP A 187 7.80 7.07 6.15
N ALA A 188 7.20 7.63 5.09
CA ALA A 188 6.15 7.00 4.32
C ALA A 188 6.65 6.74 2.91
N PHE A 189 6.32 5.57 2.38
CA PHE A 189 6.67 5.19 1.02
C PHE A 189 5.49 4.49 0.35
N SER A 190 5.28 4.81 -0.92
CA SER A 190 4.32 4.10 -1.77
C SER A 190 4.86 3.94 -3.17
N LYS A 191 4.71 2.73 -3.69
CA LYS A 191 4.88 2.44 -5.11
C LYS A 191 3.62 1.76 -5.62
N ALA A 192 3.19 2.18 -6.81
CA ALA A 192 2.13 1.52 -7.53
C ALA A 192 2.55 1.41 -8.99
N SER A 193 2.29 0.25 -9.59
CA SER A 193 2.55 -0.02 -11.00
C SER A 193 1.34 -0.69 -11.62
N ASN A 194 0.83 -0.11 -12.71
CA ASN A 194 -0.30 -0.66 -13.45
C ASN A 194 0.06 -0.88 -14.92
N GLY A 195 0.25 -2.14 -15.29
CA GLY A 195 0.38 -2.60 -16.68
C GLY A 195 -0.93 -3.11 -17.29
N GLY A 196 -2.05 -2.99 -16.58
CA GLY A 196 -3.37 -3.41 -17.08
C GLY A 196 -4.00 -2.46 -18.10
N SER A 197 -5.13 -2.88 -18.67
CA SER A 197 -5.90 -2.10 -19.65
C SER A 197 -6.52 -0.82 -19.08
N GLY A 198 -6.71 -0.74 -17.75
CA GLY A 198 -7.39 0.37 -17.10
C GLY A 198 -8.86 0.54 -17.53
N GLU A 199 -9.41 -0.39 -18.32
CA GLU A 199 -10.75 -0.30 -18.90
C GLU A 199 -11.84 -0.55 -17.85
N ARG A 200 -11.56 -1.37 -16.83
CA ARG A 200 -12.49 -1.60 -15.71
C ARG A 200 -12.04 -0.79 -14.51
N LEU A 201 -13.02 -0.35 -13.72
CA LEU A 201 -12.79 0.36 -12.45
C LEU A 201 -11.91 -0.44 -11.46
N LEU A 202 -11.90 -1.77 -11.57
CA LEU A 202 -11.10 -2.65 -10.73
C LEU A 202 -9.75 -3.03 -11.37
N ASP A 203 -9.46 -2.63 -12.62
CA ASP A 203 -8.19 -2.91 -13.28
C ASP A 203 -7.13 -1.87 -12.94
N ARG A 204 -6.79 -1.79 -11.65
CA ARG A 204 -5.83 -0.85 -11.12
C ARG A 204 -5.00 -1.48 -10.02
N ALA A 205 -3.78 -0.97 -9.93
CA ALA A 205 -2.95 -1.13 -8.76
C ALA A 205 -2.99 0.17 -7.96
N THR A 206 -3.15 0.05 -6.64
CA THR A 206 -3.15 1.19 -5.74
C THR A 206 -2.36 0.88 -4.50
N SER A 207 -1.76 1.92 -3.92
CA SER A 207 -1.09 1.87 -2.64
C SER A 207 -1.45 3.13 -1.84
N GLN A 208 -1.70 2.98 -0.55
CA GLN A 208 -2.21 4.02 0.33
C GLN A 208 -1.46 4.01 1.66
N VAL A 209 -1.16 5.21 2.13
CA VAL A 209 -0.69 5.48 3.49
C VAL A 209 -1.62 6.51 4.12
N LYS A 210 -2.03 6.27 5.38
CA LYS A 210 -2.81 7.22 6.18
C LYS A 210 -2.33 7.29 7.61
N PHE A 211 -2.36 8.49 8.16
CA PHE A 211 -2.21 8.76 9.58
C PHE A 211 -3.14 9.86 10.01
N GLU A 212 -3.90 9.61 11.07
CA GLU A 212 -4.74 10.62 11.70
C GLU A 212 -4.61 10.54 13.22
N ALA A 213 -4.68 11.69 13.87
CA ALA A 213 -4.81 11.80 15.31
C ALA A 213 -5.84 12.86 15.68
N ARG A 214 -6.56 12.64 16.77
CA ARG A 214 -7.58 13.57 17.28
C ARG A 214 -7.54 13.66 18.79
N LEU A 215 -7.89 14.83 19.29
CA LEU A 215 -8.17 15.07 20.70
C LEU A 215 -9.51 15.80 20.81
N ILE A 216 -10.43 15.24 21.59
CA ILE A 216 -11.78 15.75 21.79
C ILE A 216 -12.04 15.92 23.28
N ASN A 217 -12.68 17.03 23.66
CA ASN A 217 -13.26 17.18 24.98
C ASN A 217 -14.61 16.44 24.99
N LYS A 218 -14.68 15.29 25.66
CA LYS A 218 -15.89 14.48 25.73
C LYS A 218 -17.00 15.13 26.56
N THR A 219 -16.64 15.99 27.52
CA THR A 219 -17.64 16.72 28.33
C THR A 219 -18.42 17.71 27.46
N THR A 220 -17.73 18.45 26.60
CA THR A 220 -18.33 19.53 25.79
C THR A 220 -18.62 19.14 24.35
N GLY A 221 -18.05 18.03 23.86
CA GLY A 221 -18.10 17.59 22.47
C GLY A 221 -17.16 18.37 21.53
N VAL A 222 -16.38 19.32 22.06
CA VAL A 222 -15.51 20.18 21.24
C VAL A 222 -14.26 19.41 20.81
N GLN A 223 -13.95 19.44 19.51
CA GLN A 223 -12.68 18.97 18.98
C GLN A 223 -11.57 19.97 19.34
N ILE A 224 -10.56 19.50 20.07
CA ILE A 224 -9.41 20.31 20.49
C ILE A 224 -8.37 20.36 19.38
N PHE A 225 -8.06 19.22 18.77
CA PHE A 225 -7.32 19.16 17.52
C PHE A 225 -7.75 17.97 16.67
N TYR A 226 -7.52 18.11 15.36
CA TYR A 226 -7.48 17.02 14.38
C TYR A 226 -6.21 17.21 13.55
N PHE A 227 -5.43 16.14 13.42
CA PHE A 227 -4.10 16.17 12.84
C PHE A 227 -3.94 15.02 11.85
N ALA A 228 -3.88 15.36 10.58
CA ALA A 228 -3.69 14.42 9.47
C ALA A 228 -2.78 15.08 8.43
N PRO A 229 -1.45 14.99 8.60
CA PRO A 229 -0.48 15.61 7.69
C PRO A 229 -0.65 15.10 6.27
N GLU A 230 -0.62 15.98 5.27
CA GLU A 230 -0.83 15.57 3.87
C GLU A 230 0.25 14.59 3.39
N GLU A 231 1.47 14.74 3.91
CA GLU A 231 2.60 13.85 3.60
C GLU A 231 2.44 12.45 4.16
N LEU A 232 1.46 12.21 5.03
CA LEU A 232 1.15 10.89 5.57
C LEU A 232 -0.25 10.42 5.15
N ASN A 233 -0.91 11.13 4.23
CA ASN A 233 -2.30 10.86 3.83
C ASN A 233 -2.46 10.96 2.31
N PHE A 234 -1.96 9.96 1.60
CA PHE A 234 -1.98 9.94 0.14
C PHE A 234 -2.37 8.57 -0.42
N LEU A 235 -2.89 8.61 -1.64
CA LEU A 235 -3.26 7.45 -2.45
C LEU A 235 -2.47 7.51 -3.75
N ASN A 236 -1.64 6.51 -3.98
CA ASN A 236 -0.96 6.28 -5.23
C ASN A 236 -1.79 5.32 -6.08
N ALA A 237 -2.32 5.80 -7.21
CA ALA A 237 -3.23 5.04 -8.06
C ALA A 237 -3.01 5.42 -9.54
N PRO A 238 -1.85 5.07 -10.12
CA PRO A 238 -1.56 5.37 -11.52
C PRO A 238 -2.58 4.67 -12.42
N LEU A 239 -3.10 5.40 -13.41
CA LEU A 239 -3.96 4.80 -14.41
C LEU A 239 -3.17 3.78 -15.25
N HIS A 240 -1.94 4.13 -15.64
CA HIS A 240 -0.98 3.25 -16.31
C HIS A 240 0.45 3.60 -15.89
N GLY A 241 1.34 2.61 -15.98
CA GLY A 241 2.77 2.76 -15.70
C GLY A 241 3.09 2.77 -14.20
N ASP A 242 4.31 3.20 -13.90
CA ASP A 242 4.87 3.25 -12.55
C ASP A 242 4.68 4.63 -11.91
N SER A 243 4.36 4.64 -10.63
CA SER A 243 4.30 5.84 -9.80
C SER A 243 4.90 5.54 -8.43
N VAL A 244 5.76 6.44 -7.97
CA VAL A 244 6.39 6.36 -6.64
C VAL A 244 6.10 7.66 -5.91
N MET A 245 5.67 7.53 -4.65
CA MET A 245 5.48 8.63 -3.72
C MET A 245 6.34 8.38 -2.49
N ASP A 246 7.30 9.27 -2.27
CA ASP A 246 8.25 9.25 -1.16
C ASP A 246 8.45 10.70 -0.69
N PRO A 247 7.62 11.20 0.25
CA PRO A 247 7.70 12.56 0.77
C PRO A 247 8.95 12.85 1.63
N ALA A 248 9.86 11.87 1.76
CA ALA A 248 10.99 11.84 2.68
C ALA A 248 10.59 11.87 4.16
N ALA A 249 11.48 11.34 5.00
CA ALA A 249 11.30 11.32 6.45
C ALA A 249 11.19 12.75 7.03
N LYS A 250 10.20 12.97 7.92
CA LYS A 250 9.91 14.27 8.54
C LYS A 250 9.45 14.12 9.99
N SER A 251 9.66 15.16 10.78
CA SER A 251 9.11 15.29 12.13
C SER A 251 7.76 16.01 12.10
N PHE A 252 6.82 15.52 12.89
CA PHE A 252 5.46 16.02 12.99
C PHE A 252 5.11 16.36 14.44
N SER A 253 4.37 17.44 14.66
CA SER A 253 3.94 17.83 16.01
C SER A 253 2.64 18.64 15.98
N VAL A 254 1.78 18.42 16.97
CA VAL A 254 0.57 19.20 17.22
C VAL A 254 0.32 19.33 18.72
N SER A 255 -0.07 20.53 19.17
CA SER A 255 -0.33 20.82 20.58
C SER A 255 -1.76 21.25 20.81
N SER A 256 -2.33 20.84 21.94
CA SER A 256 -3.64 21.28 22.40
C SER A 256 -3.62 22.71 22.94
N SER A 257 -4.82 23.31 23.04
CA SER A 257 -5.05 24.40 23.99
C SER A 257 -4.90 23.92 25.45
N LEU A 258 -4.94 24.84 26.41
CA LEU A 258 -4.91 24.47 27.83
C LEU A 258 -6.14 23.63 28.19
N LEU A 259 -5.90 22.43 28.71
CA LEU A 259 -6.90 21.48 29.16
C LEU A 259 -7.10 21.65 30.68
N ASN A 260 -8.32 21.42 31.14
CA ASN A 260 -8.70 21.53 32.55
C ASN A 260 -8.81 20.16 33.22
N THR A 261 -8.98 20.13 34.55
CA THR A 261 -9.06 18.89 35.33
C THR A 261 -10.48 18.37 35.53
N SER A 262 -11.51 19.19 35.26
CA SER A 262 -12.91 18.81 35.43
C SER A 262 -13.42 17.95 34.28
N ASP A 263 -12.91 18.21 33.07
CA ASP A 263 -13.36 17.59 31.83
C ASP A 263 -12.74 16.21 31.59
N GLU A 264 -13.46 15.41 30.82
CA GLU A 264 -12.97 14.16 30.26
C GLU A 264 -12.57 14.39 28.80
N TYR A 265 -11.42 13.83 28.41
CA TYR A 265 -10.87 13.94 27.06
C TYR A 265 -10.76 12.57 26.40
N ALA A 266 -10.90 12.53 25.08
CA ALA A 266 -10.58 11.38 24.25
C ALA A 266 -9.45 11.74 23.30
N PHE A 267 -8.35 10.98 23.36
CA PHE A 267 -7.30 11.02 22.37
C PHE A 267 -7.35 9.73 21.55
N SER A 268 -7.14 9.83 20.25
CA SER A 268 -6.93 8.64 19.43
C SER A 268 -5.99 8.92 18.27
N PHE A 269 -5.35 7.87 17.77
CA PHE A 269 -4.66 7.89 16.49
C PHE A 269 -4.95 6.62 15.70
N THR A 270 -4.85 6.73 14.38
CA THR A 270 -4.98 5.64 13.43
C THR A 270 -3.84 5.71 12.43
N GLN A 271 -3.22 4.58 12.14
CA GLN A 271 -2.21 4.42 11.09
C GLN A 271 -2.66 3.31 10.15
N LEU A 272 -2.61 3.53 8.83
CA LEU A 272 -2.99 2.53 7.83
C LEU A 272 -1.97 2.49 6.68
N THR A 273 -1.57 1.29 6.30
CA THR A 273 -0.91 0.99 5.01
C THR A 273 -1.75 -0.02 4.27
N ALA A 274 -2.13 0.28 3.03
CA ALA A 274 -2.98 -0.59 2.24
C ALA A 274 -2.54 -0.60 0.77
N SER A 275 -2.35 -1.79 0.22
CA SER A 275 -2.14 -1.98 -1.22
C SER A 275 -3.17 -2.92 -1.81
N TYR A 276 -3.45 -2.69 -3.08
CA TYR A 276 -4.39 -3.47 -3.86
C TYR A 276 -3.86 -3.60 -5.30
N ALA A 277 -4.02 -4.78 -5.89
CA ALA A 277 -3.75 -5.02 -7.29
C ALA A 277 -4.81 -5.94 -7.90
N SER A 278 -5.37 -5.52 -9.02
CA SER A 278 -6.17 -6.33 -9.93
C SER A 278 -5.98 -5.77 -11.32
N THR A 279 -5.73 -6.63 -12.31
CA THR A 279 -5.49 -6.18 -13.68
C THR A 279 -6.06 -7.15 -14.68
N ALA A 280 -6.88 -6.65 -15.59
CA ALA A 280 -7.28 -7.38 -16.79
C ALA A 280 -6.22 -7.22 -17.90
N PRO A 281 -6.04 -8.25 -18.75
CA PRO A 281 -5.21 -8.16 -19.95
C PRO A 281 -5.65 -7.00 -20.84
N VAL A 282 -4.69 -6.30 -21.44
CA VAL A 282 -4.98 -5.36 -22.53
C VAL A 282 -5.45 -6.17 -23.74
N PRO A 283 -6.63 -5.88 -24.32
CA PRO A 283 -7.05 -6.55 -25.56
C PRO A 283 -6.00 -6.27 -26.63
N GLU A 284 -5.22 -7.29 -27.01
CA GLU A 284 -4.32 -7.13 -28.16
C GLU A 284 -5.17 -6.84 -29.40
N PRO A 285 -4.72 -5.95 -30.31
CA PRO A 285 -5.30 -5.92 -31.64
C PRO A 285 -5.12 -7.33 -32.19
N SER A 286 -6.25 -8.07 -32.30
CA SER A 286 -6.23 -9.51 -32.56
C SER A 286 -5.16 -9.84 -33.60
N GLY A 287 -4.34 -10.88 -33.37
CA GLY A 287 -3.33 -11.27 -34.36
C GLY A 287 -3.90 -11.40 -35.79
N VAL A 288 -5.22 -11.64 -35.90
CA VAL A 288 -6.03 -11.58 -37.13
C VAL A 288 -6.08 -10.19 -37.77
N ALA A 289 -6.24 -9.11 -37.01
CA ALA A 289 -6.20 -7.74 -37.51
C ALA A 289 -4.79 -7.34 -37.99
N MET A 290 -3.74 -7.72 -37.25
CA MET A 290 -2.36 -7.48 -37.69
C MET A 290 -1.99 -8.33 -38.92
N LEU A 291 -2.42 -9.59 -38.95
CA LEU A 291 -2.28 -10.47 -40.11
C LEU A 291 -3.07 -9.94 -41.30
N GLY A 292 -4.30 -9.46 -41.09
CA GLY A 292 -5.14 -8.84 -42.12
C GLY A 292 -4.52 -7.58 -42.70
N ALA A 293 -3.95 -6.71 -41.86
CA ALA A 293 -3.20 -5.54 -42.29
C ALA A 293 -1.93 -5.94 -43.07
N GLY A 294 -1.21 -6.97 -42.62
CA GLY A 294 -0.03 -7.50 -43.31
C GLY A 294 -0.36 -8.09 -44.69
N ILE A 295 -1.42 -8.89 -44.80
CA ILE A 295 -1.92 -9.43 -46.06
C ILE A 295 -2.40 -8.30 -46.98
N GLY A 296 -3.10 -7.30 -46.43
CA GLY A 296 -3.56 -6.13 -47.16
C GLY A 296 -2.40 -5.33 -47.78
N LEU A 297 -1.33 -5.09 -47.01
CA LEU A 297 -0.10 -4.43 -47.50
C LEU A 297 0.58 -5.24 -48.60
N LEU A 298 0.72 -6.56 -48.43
CA LEU A 298 1.30 -7.44 -49.45
C LEU A 298 0.49 -7.46 -50.74
N ALA A 299 -0.85 -7.47 -50.64
CA ALA A 299 -1.75 -7.39 -51.78
C ALA A 299 -1.63 -6.04 -52.51
N PHE A 300 -1.50 -4.93 -51.77
CA PHE A 300 -1.35 -3.59 -52.34
C PHE A 300 -0.02 -3.40 -53.08
N VAL A 301 1.08 -3.89 -52.50
CA VAL A 301 2.42 -3.87 -53.12
C VAL A 301 2.44 -4.71 -54.41
N ARG A 302 1.83 -5.92 -54.38
CA ARG A 302 1.71 -6.79 -55.57
C ARG A 302 0.88 -6.16 -56.69
N ARG A 303 -0.11 -5.32 -56.35
CA ARG A 303 -0.91 -4.56 -57.32
C ARG A 303 -0.10 -3.43 -57.96
N ARG A 304 0.73 -2.70 -57.20
CA ARG A 304 1.60 -1.62 -57.71
C ARG A 304 2.75 -2.12 -58.59
N SER A 305 3.25 -3.33 -58.37
CA SER A 305 4.31 -3.91 -59.20
C SER A 305 3.83 -4.41 -60.57
N ARG A 306 2.52 -4.49 -60.81
CA ARG A 306 1.95 -4.76 -62.15
C ARG A 306 1.86 -3.45 -62.94
N LYS A 307 3.00 -2.98 -63.46
CA LYS A 307 2.94 -2.04 -64.60
C LYS A 307 2.27 -2.76 -65.78
N PRO A 308 1.28 -2.16 -66.45
CA PRO A 308 0.77 -2.72 -67.70
C PRO A 308 1.93 -2.71 -68.71
N ALA A 309 2.19 -3.86 -69.33
CA ALA A 309 3.01 -3.89 -70.53
C ALA A 309 2.27 -3.03 -71.57
N ALA A 310 2.92 -1.95 -72.01
CA ALA A 310 2.40 -1.13 -73.09
C ALA A 310 2.30 -2.00 -74.36
N PRO A 311 1.23 -1.85 -75.16
CA PRO A 311 1.08 -2.56 -76.43
C PRO A 311 2.15 -2.17 -77.44
#